data_AF-A0A2S8EX97-F1
#
_entry.id   AF-A0A2S8EX97-F1
#
_cell.length_a   1.000
_cell.length_b   1.000
_cell.length_c   1.000
_cell.angle_alpha   90.00
_cell.angle_beta   90.00
_cell.angle_gamma   90.00
#
_symmetry.space_group_name_H-M   'P 1'
#
loop_
_entity.id
_entity.type
_entity.pdbx_description
1 polymer ?
#
loop_
_entity_poly.entity_id
_entity_poly.type
_entity_poly.pdbx_seq_one_letter_code
_entity_poly.pdbx_strand_id
1 'polypeptide(L)'
;MNSREMTRLKRRWDNRADAAWPQFLDWLEIQNIRGWQSQRVDFRFPIVAIVGENGSGKSTVLQAAASSYIDEDGNTYFPSDFFPETAWDRLHNVGIRAGYRQGVNRNEVFVRKPTERWRGPPERPRRHLRYLDLSRLQPVGTRTGYARIARSRHAERNATAFEQEQIDRMSSIMGRRYRDARMATTDFDPNREIPVLAKDGDPYSGFHQGSGETTIAELLQTDLPRNGLVLIDEVESSLHPRAQRRLLRDLSRVRTH
;
A
#
# COMPACT_ATOMS: atom_id res chain seq x y z
N MET A 1 22.89 -7.46 -7.84
CA MET A 1 23.42 -6.16 -8.32
C MET A 1 22.52 -5.05 -7.76
N ASN A 2 22.96 -4.38 -6.69
CA ASN A 2 22.21 -3.28 -6.07
C ASN A 2 22.13 -2.11 -7.04
N SER A 3 20.94 -1.55 -7.26
CA SER A 3 20.83 -0.36 -8.11
C SER A 3 21.43 0.86 -7.39
N ARG A 4 21.78 1.91 -8.15
CA ARG A 4 22.40 3.13 -7.62
C ARG A 4 21.50 3.80 -6.57
N GLU A 5 20.20 3.75 -6.79
CA GLU A 5 19.14 4.29 -5.94
C GLU A 5 19.11 3.57 -4.59
N MET A 6 19.08 2.24 -4.58
CA MET A 6 19.13 1.45 -3.35
C MET A 6 20.43 1.72 -2.55
N THR A 7 21.56 1.88 -3.25
CA THR A 7 22.84 2.22 -2.61
C THR A 7 22.80 3.62 -1.97
N ARG A 8 22.18 4.59 -2.65
CA ARG A 8 22.00 5.95 -2.13
C ARG A 8 21.07 5.98 -0.90
N LEU A 9 19.95 5.25 -0.97
CA LEU A 9 19.03 5.09 0.16
C LEU A 9 19.73 4.45 1.35
N LYS A 10 20.51 3.39 1.11
CA LYS A 10 21.29 2.71 2.16
C LYS A 10 22.30 3.65 2.83
N ARG A 11 23.09 4.40 2.05
CA ARG A 11 24.03 5.39 2.62
C ARG A 11 23.31 6.45 3.46
N ARG A 12 22.16 6.94 2.99
CA ARG A 12 21.35 7.93 3.72
C ARG A 12 20.78 7.36 5.02
N TRP A 13 20.43 6.07 5.03
CA TRP A 13 20.00 5.35 6.23
C TRP A 13 21.13 5.09 7.22
N ASP A 14 22.27 4.59 6.73
CA ASP A 14 23.45 4.24 7.56
C ASP A 14 24.06 5.47 8.23
N ASN A 15 23.98 6.64 7.59
CA ASN A 15 24.44 7.90 8.17
C ASN A 15 23.57 8.41 9.34
N ARG A 16 22.51 7.67 9.74
CA ARG A 16 21.70 7.81 10.98
C ARG A 16 21.45 9.25 11.46
N ALA A 17 21.28 10.21 10.57
CA ALA A 17 20.71 11.48 10.98
C ALA A 17 19.25 11.19 11.29
N ASP A 18 18.85 11.15 12.55
CA ASP A 18 17.44 11.03 12.95
C ASP A 18 16.58 12.11 12.25
N ALA A 19 17.19 13.25 11.89
CA ALA A 19 16.64 14.29 11.04
C ALA A 19 16.21 13.83 9.62
N ALA A 20 16.82 12.80 9.06
CA ALA A 20 16.52 12.32 7.71
C ALA A 20 15.28 11.41 7.64
N TRP A 21 14.83 10.89 8.79
CA TRP A 21 13.67 10.00 8.95
C TRP A 21 12.89 10.37 10.22
N PRO A 22 12.29 11.58 10.25
CA PRO A 22 11.64 12.11 11.45
C PRO A 22 10.41 11.30 11.84
N GLN A 23 9.81 10.51 10.95
CA GLN A 23 8.77 9.55 11.31
C GLN A 23 9.13 8.16 10.80
N PHE A 24 9.17 7.18 11.69
CA PHE A 24 9.50 5.80 11.33
C PHE A 24 8.89 4.80 12.33
N LEU A 25 8.42 3.68 11.83
CA LEU A 25 7.93 2.56 12.65
C LEU A 25 9.13 1.69 12.96
N ASP A 26 9.57 1.62 14.22
CA ASP A 26 10.77 0.86 14.60
C ASP A 26 10.47 -0.63 14.73
N TRP A 27 9.34 -0.98 15.33
CA TRP A 27 8.94 -2.36 15.56
C TRP A 27 7.44 -2.48 15.81
N LEU A 28 6.94 -3.70 15.65
CA LEU A 28 5.57 -4.09 15.92
C LEU A 28 5.55 -5.43 16.67
N GLU A 29 4.73 -5.54 17.70
CA GLU A 29 4.47 -6.77 18.43
C GLU A 29 2.98 -7.10 18.33
N ILE A 30 2.69 -8.36 17.99
CA ILE A 30 1.33 -8.84 17.74
C ILE A 30 1.05 -9.97 18.74
N GLN A 31 -0.02 -9.80 19.51
CA GLN A 31 -0.44 -10.72 20.56
C GLN A 31 -1.81 -11.30 20.24
N ASN A 32 -1.90 -12.63 20.18
CA ASN A 32 -3.12 -13.43 20.09
C ASN A 32 -3.99 -13.16 18.84
N ILE A 33 -3.40 -12.67 17.74
CA ILE A 33 -4.11 -12.41 16.48
C ILE A 33 -3.64 -13.42 15.43
N ARG A 34 -4.56 -14.18 14.82
CA ARG A 34 -4.28 -15.08 13.67
C ARG A 34 -3.01 -15.94 13.85
N GLY A 35 -2.87 -16.58 15.02
CA GLY A 35 -1.75 -17.47 15.34
C GLY A 35 -0.52 -16.79 15.97
N TRP A 36 -0.48 -15.46 16.05
CA TRP A 36 0.56 -14.74 16.78
C TRP A 36 0.37 -14.88 18.30
N GLN A 37 1.47 -15.06 19.04
CA GLN A 37 1.58 -15.33 20.48
C GLN A 37 2.61 -14.37 21.11
N SER A 38 2.49 -13.07 20.79
CA SER A 38 3.41 -12.00 21.25
C SER A 38 4.79 -12.00 20.56
N GLN A 39 4.83 -12.29 19.26
CA GLN A 39 6.07 -12.12 18.49
C GLN A 39 6.21 -10.69 18.00
N ARG A 40 7.48 -10.28 17.85
CA ARG A 40 7.90 -8.95 17.44
C ARG A 40 8.58 -8.96 16.07
N VAL A 41 8.24 -7.97 15.26
CA VAL A 41 8.84 -7.66 13.95
C VAL A 41 9.57 -6.32 14.07
N ASP A 42 10.88 -6.32 13.86
CA ASP A 42 11.67 -5.09 13.79
C ASP A 42 11.78 -4.58 12.35
N PHE A 43 11.50 -3.30 12.14
CA PHE A 43 11.72 -2.62 10.86
C PHE A 43 13.07 -1.90 10.93
N ARG A 44 14.05 -2.39 10.18
CA ARG A 44 15.43 -1.88 10.23
C ARG A 44 15.84 -1.09 9.00
N PHE A 45 14.88 -0.81 8.12
CA PHE A 45 15.11 -0.10 6.86
C PHE A 45 13.83 0.62 6.38
N PRO A 46 13.90 1.71 5.59
CA PRO A 46 12.72 2.41 5.07
C PRO A 46 11.84 1.59 4.13
N ILE A 47 12.42 0.59 3.48
CA ILE A 47 11.71 -0.34 2.59
C ILE A 47 11.91 -1.74 3.17
N VAL A 48 10.82 -2.35 3.63
CA VAL A 48 10.85 -3.71 4.20
C VAL A 48 9.96 -4.60 3.36
N ALA A 49 10.52 -5.73 2.92
CA ALA A 49 9.76 -6.80 2.30
C ALA A 49 9.46 -7.87 3.35
N ILE A 50 8.18 -8.22 3.52
CA ILE A 50 7.74 -9.30 4.40
C ILE A 50 7.45 -10.50 3.50
N VAL A 51 8.23 -11.56 3.64
CA VAL A 51 8.16 -12.75 2.79
C VAL A 51 7.95 -13.98 3.66
N GLY A 52 7.15 -14.92 3.18
CA GLY A 52 6.78 -16.14 3.89
C GLY A 52 5.69 -16.88 3.13
N GLU A 53 5.44 -18.12 3.55
CA GLU A 53 4.40 -18.97 2.95
C GLU A 53 2.99 -18.38 3.14
N ASN A 54 2.02 -18.91 2.40
CA ASN A 54 0.63 -18.53 2.58
C ASN A 54 0.16 -18.92 3.98
N GLY A 55 -0.54 -17.99 4.65
CA GLY A 55 -0.94 -18.18 6.05
C GLY A 55 0.13 -17.82 7.09
N SER A 56 1.34 -17.40 6.71
CA SER A 56 2.41 -17.04 7.67
C SER A 56 2.19 -15.70 8.40
N GLY A 57 1.03 -15.06 8.25
CA GLY A 57 0.69 -13.80 8.93
C GLY A 57 1.26 -12.52 8.29
N LYS A 58 1.71 -12.54 7.03
CA LYS A 58 2.27 -11.35 6.33
C LYS A 58 1.31 -10.15 6.34
N SER A 59 0.08 -10.35 5.86
CA SER A 59 -0.95 -9.31 5.86
C SER A 59 -1.33 -8.88 7.27
N THR A 60 -1.22 -9.76 8.28
CA THR A 60 -1.45 -9.40 9.68
C THR A 60 -0.45 -8.35 10.17
N VAL A 61 0.82 -8.44 9.78
CA VAL A 61 1.83 -7.42 10.08
C VAL A 61 1.47 -6.07 9.45
N LEU A 62 1.05 -6.06 8.19
CA LEU A 62 0.65 -4.84 7.49
C LEU A 62 -0.60 -4.21 8.13
N GLN A 63 -1.63 -5.02 8.41
CA GLN A 63 -2.89 -4.59 9.04
C GLN A 63 -2.65 -4.03 10.45
N ALA A 64 -1.81 -4.69 11.23
CA ALA A 64 -1.45 -4.23 12.57
C ALA A 64 -0.64 -2.92 12.51
N ALA A 65 0.29 -2.78 11.56
CA ALA A 65 1.01 -1.52 11.33
C ALA A 65 0.04 -0.38 10.92
N ALA A 66 -0.90 -0.62 10.00
CA ALA A 66 -1.91 0.37 9.61
C ALA A 66 -2.75 0.84 10.81
N SER A 67 -3.21 -0.12 11.62
CA SER A 67 -4.07 0.18 12.78
C SER A 67 -3.37 0.87 13.96
N SER A 68 -2.03 0.96 13.92
CA SER A 68 -1.24 1.61 14.96
C SER A 68 -1.26 3.15 14.88
N TYR A 69 -1.70 3.71 13.75
CA TYR A 69 -1.68 5.15 13.47
C TYR A 69 -3.08 5.70 13.18
N ILE A 70 -3.24 7.02 13.34
CA ILE A 70 -4.35 7.79 12.77
C ILE A 70 -3.85 8.37 11.44
N ASP A 71 -4.62 8.15 10.39
CA ASP A 71 -4.31 8.72 9.08
C ASP A 71 -4.60 10.23 9.09
N GLU A 72 -3.63 11.04 8.69
CA GLU A 72 -3.79 12.49 8.60
C GLU A 72 -4.77 12.91 7.50
N ASP A 73 -4.96 12.04 6.50
CA ASP A 73 -5.87 12.29 5.38
C ASP A 73 -7.32 11.80 5.67
N GLY A 74 -7.60 11.32 6.89
CA GLY A 74 -8.93 10.96 7.37
C GLY A 74 -9.34 9.50 7.16
N ASN A 75 -8.60 8.71 6.40
CA ASN A 75 -8.91 7.29 6.14
C ASN A 75 -8.27 6.38 7.20
N THR A 76 -8.63 6.60 8.46
CA THR A 76 -8.02 5.87 9.57
C THR A 76 -8.50 4.43 9.60
N TYR A 77 -7.55 3.50 9.55
CA TYR A 77 -7.81 2.08 9.71
C TYR A 77 -7.89 1.69 11.18
N PHE A 78 -8.96 0.99 11.56
CA PHE A 78 -9.14 0.45 12.90
C PHE A 78 -8.85 -1.05 12.90
N PRO A 79 -8.35 -1.61 14.02
CA PRO A 79 -8.16 -3.06 14.12
C PRO A 79 -9.45 -3.86 13.86
N SER A 80 -10.62 -3.31 14.18
CA SER A 80 -11.92 -3.93 13.89
C SER A 80 -12.18 -4.16 12.40
N ASP A 81 -11.60 -3.33 11.53
CA ASP A 81 -11.80 -3.41 10.08
C ASP A 81 -11.04 -4.61 9.51
N PHE A 82 -9.91 -4.96 10.12
CA PHE A 82 -9.06 -6.07 9.70
C PHE A 82 -9.31 -7.37 10.46
N PHE A 83 -9.73 -7.26 11.72
CA PHE A 83 -9.93 -8.36 12.64
C PHE A 83 -11.39 -8.36 13.13
N PRO A 84 -12.36 -8.55 12.21
CA PRO A 84 -13.76 -8.61 12.59
C PRO A 84 -14.01 -9.89 13.40
N GLU A 85 -15.00 -9.83 14.28
CA GLU A 85 -15.56 -11.04 14.88
C GLU A 85 -16.63 -11.61 13.97
N THR A 86 -16.67 -12.93 13.91
CA THR A 86 -17.67 -13.66 13.16
C THR A 86 -18.42 -14.61 14.08
N ALA A 87 -19.45 -15.27 13.56
CA ALA A 87 -20.14 -16.32 14.30
C ALA A 87 -19.21 -17.49 14.69
N TRP A 88 -18.10 -17.66 13.97
CA TRP A 88 -17.17 -18.78 14.13
C TRP A 88 -15.94 -18.40 14.96
N ASP A 89 -15.50 -17.14 14.90
CA ASP A 89 -14.25 -16.70 15.52
C ASP A 89 -14.44 -15.42 16.34
N ARG A 90 -14.04 -15.50 17.61
CA ARG A 90 -13.99 -14.36 18.54
C ARG A 90 -12.56 -14.11 18.98
N LEU A 91 -12.20 -12.84 19.10
CA LEU A 91 -10.86 -12.42 19.49
C LEU A 91 -10.92 -11.73 20.84
N HIS A 92 -10.31 -12.34 21.85
CA HIS A 92 -10.18 -11.81 23.19
C HIS A 92 -8.73 -11.82 23.64
N ASN A 93 -8.39 -10.91 24.56
CA ASN A 93 -7.03 -10.74 25.05
C ASN A 93 -5.99 -10.58 23.92
N VAL A 94 -6.36 -9.81 22.88
CA VAL A 94 -5.49 -9.53 21.73
C VAL A 94 -4.86 -8.14 21.84
N GLY A 95 -3.70 -7.96 21.22
CA GLY A 95 -2.90 -6.74 21.36
C GLY A 95 -2.02 -6.46 20.14
N ILE A 96 -1.89 -5.18 19.83
CA ILE A 96 -0.99 -4.64 18.81
C ILE A 96 -0.20 -3.54 19.49
N ARG A 97 1.10 -3.76 19.66
CA ARG A 97 2.01 -2.78 20.24
C ARG A 97 3.01 -2.35 19.19
N ALA A 98 3.27 -1.06 19.07
CA ALA A 98 4.20 -0.53 18.09
C ALA A 98 5.11 0.51 18.71
N GLY A 99 6.41 0.38 18.47
CA GLY A 99 7.38 1.42 18.77
C GLY A 99 7.67 2.24 17.53
N TYR A 100 7.69 3.55 17.68
CA TYR A 100 7.87 4.48 16.58
C TYR A 100 8.64 5.72 17.02
N ARG A 101 9.19 6.44 16.04
CA ARG A 101 9.86 7.73 16.26
C ARG A 101 9.10 8.87 15.61
N GLN A 102 9.12 10.02 16.27
CA GLN A 102 8.58 11.31 15.80
C GLN A 102 9.57 12.42 16.19
N GLY A 103 10.32 12.93 15.22
CA GLY A 103 11.50 13.75 15.45
C GLY A 103 12.56 12.98 16.23
N VAL A 104 12.98 13.54 17.35
CA VAL A 104 13.96 12.94 18.28
C VAL A 104 13.32 11.96 19.27
N ASN A 105 12.00 11.97 19.41
CA ASN A 105 11.30 11.19 20.41
C ASN A 105 11.04 9.77 19.92
N ARG A 106 11.23 8.80 20.81
CA ARG A 106 10.79 7.41 20.64
C ARG A 106 9.61 7.16 21.54
N ASN A 107 8.52 6.73 20.94
CA ASN A 107 7.23 6.53 21.60
C ASN A 107 6.73 5.11 21.35
N GLU A 108 5.76 4.71 22.14
CA GLU A 108 5.07 3.44 22.00
C GLU A 108 3.56 3.66 21.97
N VAL A 109 2.86 2.86 21.18
CA VAL A 109 1.40 2.81 21.16
C VAL A 109 0.95 1.37 21.38
N PHE A 110 -0.11 1.19 22.16
CA PHE A 110 -0.68 -0.13 22.41
C PHE A 110 -2.20 -0.12 22.21
N VAL A 111 -2.65 -0.83 21.19
CA VAL A 111 -4.07 -1.05 20.89
C VAL A 111 -4.42 -2.48 21.24
N ARG A 112 -5.39 -2.68 22.13
CA ARG A 112 -5.71 -3.99 22.69
C ARG A 112 -7.20 -4.22 22.77
N LYS A 113 -7.62 -5.47 22.72
CA LYS A 113 -8.99 -5.88 22.95
C LYS A 113 -9.01 -6.90 24.08
N PRO A 114 -9.13 -6.44 25.34
CA PRO A 114 -9.11 -7.34 26.49
C PRO A 114 -10.38 -8.20 26.55
N THR A 115 -11.53 -7.64 26.19
CA THR A 115 -12.83 -8.32 26.15
C THR A 115 -13.44 -8.19 24.75
N GLU A 116 -14.58 -7.49 24.60
CA GLU A 116 -15.33 -7.41 23.34
C GLU A 116 -15.00 -6.18 22.49
N ARG A 117 -14.35 -5.17 23.07
CA ARG A 117 -14.05 -3.91 22.38
C ARG A 117 -12.57 -3.64 22.31
N TRP A 118 -12.12 -3.21 21.13
CA TRP A 118 -10.80 -2.61 20.96
C TRP A 118 -10.72 -1.34 21.79
N ARG A 119 -9.62 -1.20 22.52
CA ARG A 119 -9.24 -0.08 23.37
C ARG A 119 -7.83 0.33 22.97
N GLY A 120 -7.60 1.63 22.80
CA GLY A 120 -6.28 2.18 22.58
C GLY A 120 -6.12 3.46 23.38
N PRO A 121 -4.91 4.05 23.39
CA PRO A 121 -4.75 5.39 23.89
C PRO A 121 -5.69 6.35 23.13
N PRO A 122 -6.21 7.40 23.80
CA PRO A 122 -7.12 8.35 23.20
C PRO A 122 -6.50 9.05 21.97
N GLU A 123 -5.17 9.17 21.94
CA GLU A 123 -4.41 9.69 20.82
C GLU A 123 -3.40 8.66 20.32
N ARG A 124 -3.77 7.92 19.26
CA ARG A 124 -2.79 7.19 18.44
C ARG A 124 -1.92 8.20 17.68
N PRO A 125 -0.65 7.87 17.36
CA PRO A 125 0.20 8.76 16.58
C PRO A 125 -0.41 9.06 15.21
N ARG A 126 -0.29 10.32 14.78
CA ARG A 126 -0.69 10.78 13.44
C ARG A 126 0.43 10.58 12.44
N ARG A 127 0.08 10.09 11.26
CA ARG A 127 0.98 9.86 10.13
C ARG A 127 0.16 9.68 8.85
N HIS A 128 0.59 10.23 7.72
CA HIS A 128 -0.04 9.88 6.43
C HIS A 128 0.07 8.38 6.15
N LEU A 129 -1.06 7.73 5.86
CA LEU A 129 -1.14 6.28 5.59
C LEU A 129 -1.64 6.01 4.18
N ARG A 130 -1.04 5.01 3.52
CA ARG A 130 -1.57 4.43 2.29
C ARG A 130 -1.56 2.91 2.43
N TYR A 131 -2.74 2.29 2.44
CA TYR A 131 -2.87 0.83 2.47
C TYR A 131 -3.38 0.34 1.11
N LEU A 132 -2.49 -0.31 0.36
CA LEU A 132 -2.76 -0.85 -0.97
C LEU A 132 -3.02 -2.35 -0.84
N ASP A 133 -4.30 -2.70 -0.75
CA ASP A 133 -4.74 -4.04 -0.43
C ASP A 133 -4.85 -4.97 -1.65
N LEU A 134 -5.32 -6.19 -1.38
CA LEU A 134 -5.58 -7.24 -2.35
C LEU A 134 -6.71 -6.93 -3.34
N SER A 135 -7.68 -6.08 -2.97
CA SER A 135 -8.88 -5.83 -3.79
C SER A 135 -8.52 -5.26 -5.16
N ARG A 136 -7.38 -4.57 -5.25
CA ARG A 136 -6.82 -4.00 -6.48
C ARG A 136 -6.34 -5.03 -7.51
N LEU A 137 -6.07 -6.26 -7.09
CA LEU A 137 -5.62 -7.32 -7.99
C LEU A 137 -6.74 -7.93 -8.82
N GLN A 138 -8.00 -7.72 -8.41
CA GLN A 138 -9.15 -8.21 -9.15
C GLN A 138 -9.22 -7.49 -10.51
N PRO A 139 -9.38 -8.23 -11.63
CA PRO A 139 -9.64 -7.62 -12.92
C PRO A 139 -10.80 -6.63 -12.82
N VAL A 140 -10.69 -5.49 -13.52
CA VAL A 140 -11.70 -4.42 -13.44
C VAL A 140 -13.12 -4.96 -13.70
N GLY A 141 -13.27 -5.89 -14.65
CA GLY A 141 -14.56 -6.52 -14.97
C GLY A 141 -15.21 -7.33 -13.83
N THR A 142 -14.44 -7.83 -12.87
CA THR A 142 -14.97 -8.64 -11.74
C THR A 142 -15.23 -7.81 -10.49
N ARG A 143 -14.74 -6.57 -10.43
CA ARG A 143 -14.93 -5.70 -9.28
C ARG A 143 -16.40 -5.28 -9.16
N THR A 144 -16.91 -5.25 -7.93
CA THR A 144 -18.32 -4.95 -7.65
C THR A 144 -18.73 -3.63 -8.31
N GLY A 145 -19.71 -3.73 -9.20
CA GLY A 145 -20.31 -2.60 -9.90
C GLY A 145 -19.57 -2.09 -11.16
N TYR A 146 -18.36 -2.57 -11.44
CA TYR A 146 -17.66 -2.28 -12.71
C TYR A 146 -18.21 -3.09 -13.89
N ALA A 147 -18.83 -4.25 -13.62
CA ALA A 147 -19.45 -5.08 -14.65
C ALA A 147 -20.54 -4.35 -15.45
N ARG A 148 -21.19 -3.33 -14.85
CA ARG A 148 -22.18 -2.49 -15.56
C ARG A 148 -21.53 -1.49 -16.51
N ILE A 149 -20.35 -0.97 -16.15
CA ILE A 149 -19.55 -0.04 -16.98
C ILE A 149 -19.03 -0.75 -18.24
N ALA A 150 -18.73 -2.05 -18.17
CA ALA A 150 -18.28 -2.83 -19.32
C ALA A 150 -19.35 -3.07 -20.39
N ARG A 151 -20.65 -2.97 -20.03
CA ARG A 151 -21.78 -3.41 -20.88
C ARG A 151 -22.50 -2.27 -21.60
N SER A 152 -21.99 -1.06 -21.49
CA SER A 152 -22.74 0.17 -21.75
C SER A 152 -22.10 1.04 -22.82
N ARG A 153 -22.92 1.80 -23.55
CA ARG A 153 -22.49 2.89 -24.45
C ARG A 153 -22.04 4.15 -23.69
N HIS A 154 -21.44 3.96 -22.51
CA HIS A 154 -21.02 5.04 -21.62
C HIS A 154 -19.80 5.76 -22.19
N ALA A 155 -19.84 7.09 -22.19
CA ALA A 155 -18.73 7.90 -22.63
C ALA A 155 -17.76 8.16 -21.46
N GLU A 156 -16.47 8.32 -21.80
CA GLU A 156 -15.50 8.90 -20.87
C GLU A 156 -15.97 10.29 -20.47
N ARG A 157 -16.13 10.54 -19.16
CA ARG A 157 -16.65 11.81 -18.64
C ARG A 157 -15.54 12.73 -18.19
N ASN A 158 -14.69 12.24 -17.31
CA ASN A 158 -13.52 12.96 -16.80
C ASN A 158 -12.31 12.02 -16.85
N ALA A 159 -11.13 12.58 -17.05
CA ALA A 159 -9.89 11.85 -16.90
C ALA A 159 -8.80 12.70 -16.27
N THR A 160 -8.02 12.08 -15.39
CA THR A 160 -6.81 12.63 -14.82
C THR A 160 -5.63 12.00 -15.54
N ALA A 161 -4.97 12.78 -16.40
CA ALA A 161 -3.79 12.34 -17.12
C ALA A 161 -2.60 12.12 -16.17
N PHE A 162 -1.78 11.13 -16.48
CA PHE A 162 -0.51 10.93 -15.78
C PHE A 162 0.51 11.94 -16.26
N GLU A 163 1.27 12.47 -15.32
CA GLU A 163 2.43 13.29 -15.61
C GLU A 163 3.50 12.47 -16.36
N GLN A 164 4.37 13.13 -17.12
CA GLN A 164 5.42 12.45 -17.88
C GLN A 164 6.29 11.55 -16.97
N GLU A 165 6.58 11.99 -15.75
CA GLU A 165 7.31 11.18 -14.77
C GLU A 165 6.55 9.88 -14.42
N GLN A 166 5.23 9.92 -14.24
CA GLN A 166 4.43 8.72 -13.97
C GLN A 166 4.42 7.77 -15.17
N ILE A 167 4.32 8.29 -16.41
CA ILE A 167 4.39 7.49 -17.64
C ILE A 167 5.76 6.82 -17.79
N ASP A 168 6.84 7.53 -17.49
CA ASP A 168 8.20 7.00 -17.53
C ASP A 168 8.41 5.89 -16.49
N ARG A 169 7.88 6.09 -15.27
CA ARG A 169 7.90 5.08 -14.20
C ARG A 169 7.09 3.83 -14.60
N MET A 170 5.88 4.00 -15.12
CA MET A 170 5.03 2.92 -15.65
C MET A 170 5.79 2.11 -16.72
N SER A 171 6.35 2.81 -17.70
CA SER A 171 7.10 2.20 -18.80
C SER A 171 8.33 1.42 -18.31
N SER A 172 9.06 1.99 -17.35
CA SER A 172 10.21 1.35 -16.72
C SER A 172 9.81 0.08 -15.98
N ILE A 173 8.79 0.14 -15.10
CA ILE A 173 8.34 -0.99 -14.28
C ILE A 173 7.87 -2.14 -15.17
N MET A 174 6.97 -1.86 -16.12
CA MET A 174 6.38 -2.86 -17.00
C MET A 174 7.35 -3.34 -18.10
N GLY A 175 8.38 -2.55 -18.43
CA GLY A 175 9.33 -2.86 -19.50
C GLY A 175 8.73 -2.77 -20.89
N ARG A 176 7.78 -1.87 -21.07
CA ARG A 176 7.08 -1.58 -22.32
C ARG A 176 6.96 -0.07 -22.45
N ARG A 177 6.87 0.45 -23.67
CA ARG A 177 6.68 1.90 -23.86
C ARG A 177 5.18 2.21 -23.82
N TYR A 178 4.78 3.08 -22.91
CA TYR A 178 3.46 3.71 -22.90
C TYR A 178 3.62 5.16 -23.35
N ARG A 179 2.72 5.63 -24.21
CA ARG A 179 2.73 7.03 -24.68
C ARG A 179 1.77 7.92 -23.90
N ASP A 180 0.70 7.31 -23.40
CA ASP A 180 -0.32 7.96 -22.60
C ASP A 180 -0.81 6.99 -21.52
N ALA A 181 -1.16 7.55 -20.37
CA ALA A 181 -1.80 6.86 -19.27
C ALA A 181 -2.68 7.86 -18.52
N ARG A 182 -3.89 7.45 -18.15
CA ARG A 182 -4.81 8.28 -17.39
C ARG A 182 -5.74 7.43 -16.55
N MET A 183 -6.31 8.03 -15.53
CA MET A 183 -7.38 7.44 -14.73
C MET A 183 -8.67 8.14 -15.11
N ALA A 184 -9.59 7.38 -15.70
CA ALA A 184 -10.79 7.90 -16.33
C ALA A 184 -12.04 7.41 -15.61
N THR A 185 -13.06 8.27 -15.54
CA THR A 185 -14.40 7.90 -15.08
C THR A 185 -15.37 7.92 -16.23
N THR A 186 -16.48 7.22 -16.06
CA THR A 186 -17.55 7.20 -17.07
C THR A 186 -18.73 8.05 -16.62
N ASP A 187 -19.59 8.42 -17.56
CA ASP A 187 -20.85 9.10 -17.26
C ASP A 187 -21.79 8.33 -16.31
N PHE A 188 -21.61 7.01 -16.20
CA PHE A 188 -22.36 6.14 -15.30
C PHE A 188 -21.98 6.24 -13.84
N ASP A 189 -20.68 6.32 -13.54
CA ASP A 189 -20.20 6.38 -12.16
C ASP A 189 -18.98 7.30 -12.08
N PRO A 190 -19.14 8.52 -11.55
CA PRO A 190 -18.07 9.50 -11.43
C PRO A 190 -17.08 9.16 -10.31
N ASN A 191 -17.35 8.14 -9.49
CA ASN A 191 -16.49 7.75 -8.37
C ASN A 191 -15.65 6.50 -8.66
N ARG A 192 -15.81 5.90 -9.86
CA ARG A 192 -15.12 4.67 -10.26
C ARG A 192 -14.15 4.95 -11.38
N GLU A 193 -12.90 5.12 -10.99
CA GLU A 193 -11.80 5.31 -11.92
C GLU A 193 -11.38 4.00 -12.56
N ILE A 194 -11.07 4.06 -13.86
CA ILE A 194 -10.58 2.97 -14.68
C ILE A 194 -9.28 3.44 -15.31
N PRO A 195 -8.18 2.68 -15.17
CA PRO A 195 -6.96 3.01 -15.88
C PRO A 195 -7.16 2.87 -17.38
N VAL A 196 -6.73 3.86 -18.15
CA VAL A 196 -6.67 3.82 -19.60
C VAL A 196 -5.22 4.06 -20.01
N LEU A 197 -4.68 3.15 -20.80
CA LEU A 197 -3.28 3.16 -21.25
C LEU A 197 -3.26 3.21 -22.77
N ALA A 198 -2.28 3.88 -23.37
CA ALA A 198 -2.04 3.81 -24.80
C ALA A 198 -0.70 3.14 -25.10
N LYS A 199 -0.78 1.97 -25.74
CA LYS A 199 0.40 1.26 -26.27
C LYS A 199 0.46 1.53 -27.76
N ASP A 200 1.60 2.03 -28.23
CA ASP A 200 1.85 2.34 -29.64
C ASP A 200 0.91 3.37 -30.30
N GLY A 201 0.01 3.99 -29.52
CA GLY A 201 -0.92 5.03 -29.97
C GLY A 201 -2.40 4.64 -29.75
N ASP A 202 -2.69 3.36 -29.61
CA ASP A 202 -4.05 2.87 -29.42
C ASP A 202 -4.41 2.78 -27.93
N PRO A 203 -5.43 3.52 -27.47
CA PRO A 203 -5.87 3.48 -26.08
C PRO A 203 -6.68 2.22 -25.78
N TYR A 204 -6.47 1.63 -24.61
CA TYR A 204 -7.24 0.51 -24.09
C TYR A 204 -7.44 0.64 -22.58
N SER A 205 -8.67 0.34 -22.15
CA SER A 205 -9.10 0.47 -20.75
C SER A 205 -8.69 -0.73 -19.90
N GLY A 206 -8.81 -0.56 -18.58
CA GLY A 206 -8.58 -1.60 -17.57
C GLY A 206 -9.33 -2.91 -17.80
N PHE A 207 -10.40 -2.92 -18.60
CA PHE A 207 -11.12 -4.14 -19.00
C PHE A 207 -10.34 -5.03 -19.97
N HIS A 208 -9.40 -4.45 -20.73
CA HIS A 208 -8.56 -5.15 -21.71
C HIS A 208 -7.08 -5.19 -21.28
N GLN A 209 -6.77 -4.64 -20.10
CA GLN A 209 -5.43 -4.67 -19.50
C GLN A 209 -5.18 -5.99 -18.78
N GLY A 210 -3.90 -6.34 -18.65
CA GLY A 210 -3.50 -7.35 -17.65
C GLY A 210 -3.64 -6.80 -16.24
N SER A 211 -3.93 -7.65 -15.25
CA SER A 211 -4.06 -7.24 -13.85
C SER A 211 -2.83 -6.49 -13.32
N GLY A 212 -1.63 -6.81 -13.84
CA GLY A 212 -0.40 -6.08 -13.51
C GLY A 212 -0.38 -4.62 -13.99
N GLU A 213 -0.93 -4.32 -15.18
CA GLU A 213 -0.99 -2.95 -15.70
C GLU A 213 -1.94 -2.08 -14.88
N THR A 214 -3.12 -2.59 -14.58
CA THR A 214 -4.08 -1.94 -13.68
C THR A 214 -3.47 -1.69 -12.31
N THR A 215 -2.80 -2.71 -11.74
CA THR A 215 -2.17 -2.63 -10.42
C THR A 215 -1.06 -1.58 -10.34
N ILE A 216 -0.23 -1.44 -11.38
CA ILE A 216 0.82 -0.41 -11.41
C ILE A 216 0.24 0.98 -11.69
N ALA A 217 -0.76 1.10 -12.56
CA ALA A 217 -1.42 2.38 -12.81
C ALA A 217 -2.03 2.95 -11.52
N GLU A 218 -2.79 2.14 -10.78
CA GLU A 218 -3.38 2.54 -9.48
C GLU A 218 -2.31 2.88 -8.43
N LEU A 219 -1.21 2.12 -8.39
CA LEU A 219 -0.08 2.40 -7.52
C LEU A 219 0.61 3.73 -7.86
N LEU A 220 0.75 4.06 -9.14
CA LEU A 220 1.40 5.29 -9.59
C LEU A 220 0.52 6.52 -9.44
N GLN A 221 -0.81 6.34 -9.48
CA GLN A 221 -1.77 7.39 -9.14
C GLN A 221 -1.80 7.67 -7.63
N THR A 222 -1.55 6.65 -6.81
CA THR A 222 -1.51 6.80 -5.36
C THR A 222 -0.43 7.79 -4.95
N ASP A 223 -0.81 8.84 -4.23
CA ASP A 223 0.13 9.75 -3.61
C ASP A 223 1.01 9.02 -2.57
N LEU A 224 2.32 9.26 -2.62
CA LEU A 224 3.31 8.67 -1.72
C LEU A 224 3.86 9.76 -0.79
N PRO A 225 3.15 10.08 0.30
CA PRO A 225 3.43 11.26 1.12
C PRO A 225 4.80 11.17 1.79
N ARG A 226 5.46 12.33 1.91
CA ARG A 226 6.73 12.45 2.66
C ARG A 226 6.52 11.99 4.10
N ASN A 227 7.44 11.18 4.60
CA ASN A 227 7.38 10.57 5.93
C ASN A 227 6.17 9.65 6.18
N GLY A 228 5.33 9.39 5.17
CA GLY A 228 4.18 8.50 5.29
C GLY A 228 4.55 7.03 5.46
N LEU A 229 3.56 6.24 5.87
CA LEU A 229 3.63 4.78 5.92
C LEU A 229 2.80 4.22 4.76
N VAL A 230 3.50 3.64 3.78
CA VAL A 230 2.90 2.98 2.62
C VAL A 230 3.01 1.48 2.82
N LEU A 231 1.88 0.81 2.85
CA LEU A 231 1.73 -0.62 3.06
C LEU A 231 1.16 -1.21 1.79
N ILE A 232 1.90 -2.14 1.19
CA ILE A 232 1.51 -2.77 -0.08
C ILE A 232 1.35 -4.25 0.20
N ASP A 233 0.11 -4.72 0.18
CA ASP A 233 -0.17 -6.15 0.25
C ASP A 233 0.03 -6.76 -1.14
N GLU A 234 0.56 -7.99 -1.15
CA GLU A 234 0.59 -8.86 -2.34
C GLU A 234 1.18 -8.19 -3.59
N VAL A 235 2.30 -7.48 -3.37
CA VAL A 235 3.04 -6.76 -4.42
C VAL A 235 3.58 -7.70 -5.51
N GLU A 236 3.74 -8.98 -5.20
CA GLU A 236 4.15 -10.03 -6.11
C GLU A 236 3.03 -10.48 -7.04
N SER A 237 1.78 -10.40 -6.57
CA SER A 237 0.63 -10.92 -7.27
C SER A 237 0.34 -10.04 -8.48
N SER A 238 0.07 -10.66 -9.63
CA SER A 238 -0.09 -10.05 -10.97
C SER A 238 1.16 -9.50 -11.67
N LEU A 239 2.35 -9.49 -11.03
CA LEU A 239 3.58 -8.98 -11.65
C LEU A 239 4.58 -10.09 -11.96
N HIS A 240 5.12 -10.09 -13.18
CA HIS A 240 6.26 -10.95 -13.52
C HIS A 240 7.49 -10.62 -12.65
N PRO A 241 8.34 -11.59 -12.24
CA PRO A 241 9.48 -11.33 -11.34
C PRO A 241 10.42 -10.21 -11.79
N ARG A 242 10.56 -9.99 -13.11
CA ARG A 242 11.31 -8.84 -13.64
C ARG A 242 10.63 -7.50 -13.32
N ALA A 243 9.31 -7.40 -13.43
CA ALA A 243 8.55 -6.20 -13.09
C ALA A 243 8.60 -5.91 -11.58
N GLN A 244 8.48 -6.94 -10.73
CA GLN A 244 8.65 -6.81 -9.27
C GLN A 244 10.01 -6.18 -8.91
N ARG A 245 11.10 -6.64 -9.52
CA ARG A 245 12.45 -6.06 -9.30
C ARG A 245 12.55 -4.62 -9.75
N ARG A 246 11.88 -4.24 -10.83
CA ARG A 246 11.87 -2.86 -11.33
C ARG A 246 11.00 -1.96 -10.44
N LEU A 247 9.88 -2.46 -9.95
CA LEU A 247 9.04 -1.77 -8.97
C LEU A 247 9.82 -1.47 -7.68
N LEU A 248 10.55 -2.45 -7.12
CA LEU A 248 11.38 -2.21 -5.94
C LEU A 248 12.45 -1.12 -6.15
N ARG A 249 13.03 -1.06 -7.35
CA ARG A 249 13.98 0.01 -7.72
C ARG A 249 13.28 1.36 -7.81
N ASP A 250 12.11 1.41 -8.44
CA ASP A 250 11.29 2.61 -8.55
C ASP A 250 10.90 3.16 -7.16
N LEU A 251 10.41 2.32 -6.25
CA LEU A 251 10.08 2.71 -4.88
C LEU A 251 11.30 3.25 -4.11
N SER A 252 12.49 2.68 -4.35
CA SER A 252 13.73 3.20 -3.74
C SER A 252 14.12 4.59 -4.26
N ARG A 253 13.77 4.92 -5.50
CA ARG A 253 13.97 6.26 -6.08
C ARG A 253 13.08 7.28 -5.40
N VAL A 254 11.77 7.00 -5.27
CA VAL A 254 10.81 7.93 -4.65
C VAL A 254 11.20 8.29 -3.22
N ARG A 255 11.65 7.31 -2.42
CA ARG A 255 12.07 7.51 -1.02
C ARG A 255 13.37 8.30 -0.85
N THR A 256 14.11 8.54 -1.93
CA THR A 256 15.40 9.26 -1.87
C THR A 256 15.23 10.77 -2.02
N HIS A 257 14.10 11.23 -2.58
CA HIS A 257 13.74 12.64 -2.78
C HIS A 257 12.88 13.19 -1.64
#